data_AF-A0A524EIW0-F1
#
_entry.id   AF-A0A524EIW0-F1
#
_cell.length_a   1.000
_cell.length_b   1.000
_cell.length_c   1.000
_cell.angle_alpha   90.00
_cell.angle_beta   90.00
_cell.angle_gamma   90.00
#
_symmetry.space_group_name_H-M   'P 1'
#
loop_
_entity.id
_entity.type
_entity.pdbx_description
1 polymer ?
#
loop_
_entity_poly.entity_id
_entity_poly.type
_entity_poly.pdbx_seq_one_letter_code
_entity_poly.pdbx_strand_id
1 'polypeptide(L)'
;MVEIEIQNQQELIKLRRYVIRGHSPYFEMKKSGDSKFKRVQVNTVQRIVKSLKINPDNHFAFVSQGKIDSIKNLKPYDLSSFLEEGIGLKGLREEILGEKNSISNLNQEFQSLSAKENTLKLNLELLTPKLKKLEEKKIIMAKRKKVNDELLWANKEKIKKEIDEFVIQCHEAENSINSLNLELARFDELLAIKQDKINEIEKEVNKLSKKFGQLEYRKEELINKIQEWQQEKIKAKQELDDMAKVLTQEKTELKQLQKKKQNIEKENQVLSTELAKFTEEINNLIKEQKDLTVKINQNSQFLEHYNKLVRKKENYERDIEENIVKKKEISLDIEEIFQSLQDIDHKLKKNEWFLENPSHDLVKQLDLEIKKLSRKMFELESKSERIRYNQARNLEEFKSLQRSIQQRRILLPSNIILLKEEIIKRGLEHKVKGPLIEYLKYEDNLSYAIESVLGERLLYSFVVNDWDTLSLLNRLKNKFNAYCNIYITKNLTISSYPPFSAEGVIGYLVDLITILNDDIDIKKVVYSKVRNCLVVDSYHAGQELYKKYNFKGKSVTLKGEQIVSYKYA
;
A
#
# COMPACT_ATOMS: atom_id res chain seq x y z
N MET A 1 -58.08 -134.21 -11.78
CA MET A 1 -56.76 -134.37 -12.42
C MET A 1 -56.96 -135.24 -13.64
N VAL A 2 -56.40 -134.86 -14.80
CA VAL A 2 -56.45 -135.70 -16.00
C VAL A 2 -55.02 -135.95 -16.44
N GLU A 3 -54.63 -137.22 -16.59
CA GLU A 3 -53.33 -137.65 -17.09
C GLU A 3 -53.52 -138.30 -18.46
N ILE A 4 -52.75 -137.85 -19.44
CA ILE A 4 -52.72 -138.40 -20.79
C ILE A 4 -51.31 -138.90 -21.05
N GLU A 5 -51.20 -140.15 -21.49
CA GLU A 5 -49.96 -140.73 -21.96
C GLU A 5 -49.96 -140.69 -23.49
N ILE A 6 -49.05 -139.89 -24.05
CA ILE A 6 -48.86 -139.77 -25.50
C ILE A 6 -47.59 -140.54 -25.84
N GLN A 7 -47.74 -141.66 -26.54
CA GLN A 7 -46.62 -142.42 -27.08
C GLN A 7 -46.43 -141.99 -28.53
N ASN A 8 -45.36 -141.24 -28.80
CA ASN A 8 -44.87 -141.07 -30.16
C ASN A 8 -43.72 -142.07 -30.39
N GLN A 9 -43.47 -142.47 -31.63
CA GLN A 9 -42.64 -143.65 -31.99
C GLN A 9 -41.22 -143.71 -31.37
N GLN A 10 -40.73 -142.64 -30.72
CA GLN A 10 -39.45 -142.60 -30.00
C GLN A 10 -39.50 -141.95 -28.59
N GLU A 11 -40.63 -141.38 -28.14
CA GLU A 11 -40.73 -140.74 -26.82
C GLU A 11 -42.10 -141.00 -26.17
N LEU A 12 -42.09 -141.47 -24.91
CA LEU A 12 -43.29 -141.51 -24.07
C LEU A 12 -43.41 -140.20 -23.27
N ILE A 13 -44.44 -139.42 -23.59
CA ILE A 13 -44.73 -138.14 -22.95
C ILE A 13 -45.98 -138.30 -22.07
N LYS A 14 -45.82 -138.16 -20.74
CA LYS A 14 -46.95 -138.10 -19.81
C LYS A 14 -47.29 -136.65 -19.51
N LEU A 15 -48.53 -136.25 -19.76
CA LEU A 15 -49.01 -134.90 -19.53
C LEU A 15 -50.15 -134.90 -18.50
N ARG A 16 -49.98 -134.14 -17.43
CA ARG A 16 -50.96 -133.99 -16.35
C ARG A 16 -51.54 -132.59 -16.40
N ARG A 17 -52.87 -132.50 -16.44
CA ARG A 17 -53.60 -131.24 -16.26
C ARG A 17 -54.20 -131.20 -14.87
N TYR A 18 -53.85 -130.16 -14.11
CA TYR A 18 -54.48 -129.84 -12.84
C TYR A 18 -55.47 -128.70 -13.04
N VAL A 19 -56.70 -128.93 -12.58
CA VAL A 19 -57.76 -127.94 -12.54
C VAL A 19 -58.16 -127.83 -11.07
N ILE A 20 -57.79 -126.71 -10.45
CA ILE A 20 -58.10 -126.39 -9.06
C ILE A 20 -59.11 -125.23 -9.09
N ARG A 21 -60.22 -125.37 -8.35
CA ARG A 21 -61.26 -124.32 -8.29
C ARG A 21 -60.63 -123.02 -7.78
N GLY A 22 -60.70 -121.95 -8.59
CA GLY A 22 -60.13 -120.62 -8.28
C GLY A 22 -58.73 -120.34 -8.85
N HIS A 23 -58.06 -121.31 -9.49
CA HIS A 23 -56.77 -121.09 -10.15
C HIS A 23 -56.80 -121.48 -11.63
N SER A 24 -56.03 -120.77 -12.45
CA SER A 24 -55.84 -121.13 -13.85
C SER A 24 -55.21 -122.52 -13.97
N PRO A 25 -55.73 -123.38 -14.87
CA PRO A 25 -55.22 -124.72 -15.02
C PRO A 25 -53.74 -124.70 -15.42
N TYR A 26 -52.95 -125.57 -14.81
CA TYR A 26 -51.54 -125.73 -15.15
C TYR A 26 -51.23 -127.16 -15.58
N PHE A 27 -50.18 -127.28 -16.39
CA PHE A 27 -49.76 -128.53 -17.01
C PHE A 27 -48.42 -128.96 -16.42
N GLU A 28 -48.30 -130.25 -16.12
CA GLU A 28 -47.03 -130.89 -15.80
C GLU A 28 -46.72 -131.95 -16.86
N MET A 29 -45.47 -132.05 -17.27
CA MET A 29 -45.02 -132.97 -18.32
C MET A 29 -43.85 -133.82 -17.83
N LYS A 30 -43.81 -135.09 -18.25
CA LYS A 30 -42.70 -136.02 -18.08
C LYS A 30 -42.33 -136.61 -19.43
N LYS A 31 -41.05 -136.49 -19.83
CA LYS A 31 -40.48 -137.14 -21.03
C LYS A 31 -39.70 -138.41 -20.65
N SER A 32 -39.38 -139.24 -21.65
CA SER A 32 -38.78 -140.58 -21.51
C SER A 32 -37.37 -140.67 -20.88
N GLY A 33 -36.92 -139.65 -20.15
CA GLY A 33 -35.67 -139.64 -19.37
C GLY A 33 -35.71 -138.81 -18.08
N ASP A 34 -36.84 -138.19 -17.73
CA ASP A 34 -36.99 -137.37 -16.53
C ASP A 34 -37.60 -138.19 -15.37
N SER A 35 -37.02 -138.12 -14.16
CA SER A 35 -37.51 -138.85 -12.98
C SER A 35 -38.74 -138.20 -12.32
N LYS A 36 -38.98 -136.90 -12.54
CA LYS A 36 -40.09 -136.12 -11.95
C LYS A 36 -40.85 -135.31 -13.00
N PHE A 37 -42.14 -135.06 -12.75
CA PHE A 37 -42.98 -134.16 -13.55
C PHE A 37 -42.54 -132.71 -13.37
N LYS A 38 -42.40 -131.97 -14.48
CA LYS A 38 -42.03 -130.54 -14.48
C LYS A 38 -43.21 -129.71 -14.99
N ARG A 39 -43.44 -128.54 -14.37
CA ARG A 39 -44.49 -127.60 -14.80
C ARG A 39 -44.10 -126.96 -16.14
N VAL A 40 -45.03 -126.91 -17.09
CA VAL A 40 -44.78 -126.43 -18.45
C VAL A 40 -45.77 -125.31 -18.83
N GLN A 41 -45.29 -124.34 -19.61
CA GLN A 41 -46.11 -123.28 -20.18
C GLN A 41 -47.08 -123.81 -21.25
N VAL A 42 -48.26 -123.19 -21.34
CA VAL A 42 -49.33 -123.57 -22.28
C VAL A 42 -48.85 -123.58 -23.73
N ASN A 43 -48.01 -122.61 -24.14
CA ASN A 43 -47.49 -122.52 -25.51
C ASN A 43 -46.63 -123.73 -25.92
N THR A 44 -45.95 -124.37 -24.98
CA THR A 44 -45.14 -125.56 -25.27
C THR A 44 -46.04 -126.77 -25.45
N VAL A 45 -47.10 -126.89 -24.64
CA VAL A 45 -48.13 -127.92 -24.80
C VAL A 45 -48.85 -127.74 -26.14
N GLN A 46 -49.25 -126.51 -26.49
CA GLN A 46 -49.87 -126.20 -27.78
C GLN A 46 -48.94 -126.48 -28.97
N ARG A 47 -47.62 -126.23 -28.85
CA ARG A 47 -46.65 -126.60 -29.88
C ARG A 47 -46.54 -128.11 -30.07
N ILE A 48 -46.54 -128.89 -28.98
CA ILE A 48 -46.56 -130.36 -29.05
C ILE A 48 -47.85 -130.84 -29.71
N VAL A 49 -49.00 -130.29 -29.31
CA VAL A 49 -50.30 -130.63 -29.91
C VAL A 49 -50.34 -130.27 -31.41
N LYS A 50 -49.84 -129.08 -31.81
CA LYS A 50 -49.69 -128.69 -33.21
C LYS A 50 -48.75 -129.64 -33.97
N SER A 51 -47.66 -130.10 -33.36
CA SER A 51 -46.73 -131.07 -33.99
C SER A 51 -47.38 -132.44 -34.24
N LEU A 52 -48.35 -132.84 -33.42
CA LEU A 52 -49.15 -134.06 -33.62
C LEU A 52 -50.20 -133.90 -34.74
N LYS A 53 -50.33 -132.72 -35.35
CA LYS A 53 -51.37 -132.36 -36.33
C LYS A 53 -52.80 -132.54 -35.81
N ILE A 54 -52.97 -132.56 -34.49
CA ILE A 54 -54.28 -132.63 -33.84
C ILE A 54 -54.65 -131.21 -33.45
N ASN A 55 -55.76 -130.69 -33.98
CA ASN A 55 -56.35 -129.47 -33.43
C ASN A 55 -57.42 -129.87 -32.40
N PRO A 56 -57.17 -129.69 -31.09
CA PRO A 56 -58.10 -130.09 -30.03
C PRO A 56 -59.39 -129.26 -30.04
N ASP A 57 -59.38 -128.07 -30.67
CA ASP A 57 -60.54 -127.19 -30.78
C ASP A 57 -61.33 -127.42 -32.09
N ASN A 58 -60.88 -128.35 -32.95
CA ASN A 58 -61.64 -128.72 -34.14
C ASN A 58 -62.87 -129.55 -33.77
N HIS A 59 -64.04 -128.92 -33.83
CA HIS A 59 -65.33 -129.56 -33.55
C HIS A 59 -65.64 -130.76 -34.46
N PHE A 60 -65.02 -130.87 -35.65
CA PHE A 60 -65.17 -132.05 -36.52
C PHE A 60 -64.35 -133.26 -36.05
N ALA A 61 -63.22 -133.03 -35.38
CA ALA A 61 -62.37 -134.10 -34.85
C ALA A 61 -62.84 -134.57 -33.47
N PHE A 62 -63.39 -133.67 -32.65
CA PHE A 62 -63.86 -133.96 -31.30
C PHE A 62 -65.31 -133.48 -31.12
N VAL A 63 -66.26 -134.36 -31.47
CA VAL A 63 -67.70 -134.09 -31.29
C VAL A 63 -68.15 -134.53 -29.90
N SER A 64 -68.67 -133.60 -29.09
CA SER A 64 -69.32 -133.96 -27.82
C SER A 64 -70.71 -134.53 -28.07
N GLN A 65 -71.13 -135.50 -27.25
CA GLN A 65 -72.44 -136.16 -27.39
C GLN A 65 -73.57 -135.11 -27.36
N GLY A 66 -74.39 -135.06 -28.42
CA GLY A 66 -75.46 -134.07 -28.60
C GLY A 66 -75.11 -132.81 -29.41
N LYS A 67 -73.87 -132.63 -29.89
CA LYS A 67 -73.45 -131.45 -30.69
C LYS A 67 -73.39 -131.66 -32.21
N ILE A 68 -73.91 -132.76 -32.75
CA ILE A 68 -73.94 -133.01 -34.21
C ILE A 68 -74.86 -132.01 -34.92
N ASP A 69 -75.99 -131.64 -34.31
CA ASP A 69 -76.92 -130.64 -34.88
C ASP A 69 -76.27 -129.25 -34.98
N SER A 70 -75.30 -128.95 -34.11
CA SER A 70 -74.54 -127.70 -34.15
C SER A 70 -73.66 -127.61 -35.40
N ILE A 71 -73.13 -128.73 -35.89
CA ILE A 71 -72.33 -128.79 -37.13
C ILE A 71 -73.24 -128.61 -38.35
N LYS A 72 -74.44 -129.21 -38.33
CA LYS A 72 -75.43 -129.11 -39.41
C LYS A 72 -75.96 -127.68 -39.61
N ASN A 73 -76.03 -126.90 -38.52
CA ASN A 73 -76.57 -125.54 -38.52
C ASN A 73 -75.50 -124.43 -38.62
N LEU A 74 -74.23 -124.77 -38.90
CA LEU A 74 -73.17 -123.77 -39.09
C LEU A 74 -73.44 -122.88 -40.31
N LYS A 75 -73.11 -121.59 -40.21
CA LYS A 75 -73.22 -120.67 -41.35
C LYS A 75 -72.18 -121.03 -42.42
N PRO A 76 -72.46 -120.79 -43.72
CA PRO A 76 -71.51 -121.09 -44.80
C PRO A 76 -70.13 -120.46 -44.64
N TYR A 77 -70.03 -119.27 -44.02
CA TYR A 77 -68.74 -118.61 -43.73
C TYR A 77 -67.89 -119.39 -42.73
N ASP A 78 -68.51 -119.88 -41.65
CA ASP A 78 -67.82 -120.67 -40.63
C ASP A 78 -67.40 -122.01 -41.22
N LEU A 79 -68.26 -122.61 -42.04
CA LEU A 79 -67.97 -123.85 -42.76
C LEU A 79 -66.82 -123.67 -43.77
N SER A 80 -66.74 -122.52 -44.46
CA SER A 80 -65.60 -122.15 -45.31
C SER A 80 -64.33 -121.95 -44.49
N SER A 81 -64.40 -121.31 -43.32
CA SER A 81 -63.25 -121.15 -42.42
C SER A 81 -62.74 -122.50 -41.92
N PHE A 82 -63.65 -123.43 -41.59
CA PHE A 82 -63.30 -124.80 -41.21
C PHE A 82 -62.73 -125.61 -42.39
N LEU A 83 -63.25 -125.44 -43.61
CA LEU A 83 -62.69 -126.05 -44.82
C LEU A 83 -61.31 -125.47 -45.16
N GLU A 84 -61.14 -124.14 -45.09
CA GLU A 84 -59.86 -123.46 -45.25
C GLU A 84 -58.85 -123.92 -44.20
N GLU A 85 -59.29 -124.19 -42.97
CA GLU A 85 -58.48 -124.75 -41.90
C GLU A 85 -58.15 -126.24 -42.14
N GLY A 86 -59.11 -127.03 -42.64
CA GLY A 86 -58.92 -128.43 -43.00
C GLY A 86 -57.99 -128.64 -44.22
N ILE A 87 -58.00 -127.70 -45.17
CA ILE A 87 -57.11 -127.69 -46.34
C ILE A 87 -55.75 -127.04 -45.99
N GLY A 88 -55.69 -126.25 -44.91
CA GLY A 88 -54.47 -125.56 -44.46
C GLY A 88 -54.22 -124.20 -45.11
N LEU A 89 -55.18 -123.62 -45.83
CA LEU A 89 -55.07 -122.33 -46.52
C LEU A 89 -55.26 -121.12 -45.59
N LYS A 90 -55.86 -121.33 -44.41
CA LYS A 90 -56.09 -120.28 -43.41
C LYS A 90 -54.78 -119.59 -42.97
N GLY A 91 -53.70 -120.36 -42.81
CA GLY A 91 -52.38 -119.81 -42.46
C GLY A 91 -51.82 -118.88 -43.52
N LEU A 92 -51.89 -119.28 -44.81
CA LEU A 92 -51.43 -118.46 -45.93
C LEU A 92 -52.22 -117.16 -46.07
N ARG A 93 -53.53 -117.19 -45.82
CA ARG A 93 -54.37 -115.99 -45.86
C ARG A 93 -54.02 -115.01 -44.75
N GLU A 94 -53.81 -115.50 -43.54
CA GLU A 94 -53.37 -114.68 -42.40
C GLU A 94 -51.98 -114.07 -42.66
N GLU A 95 -51.07 -114.83 -43.27
CA GLU A 95 -49.73 -114.37 -43.66
C GLU A 95 -49.81 -113.26 -44.74
N ILE A 96 -50.58 -113.47 -45.81
CA ILE A 96 -50.79 -112.46 -46.88
C ILE A 96 -51.41 -111.18 -46.30
N LEU A 97 -52.39 -111.29 -45.40
CA LEU A 97 -53.00 -110.12 -44.75
C LEU A 97 -52.00 -109.41 -43.82
N GLY A 98 -51.15 -110.17 -43.12
CA GLY A 98 -50.06 -109.64 -42.31
C GLY A 98 -49.02 -108.88 -43.14
N GLU A 99 -48.59 -109.45 -44.27
CA GLU A 99 -47.67 -108.80 -45.20
C GLU A 99 -48.28 -107.55 -45.82
N LYS A 100 -49.55 -107.61 -46.24
CA LYS A 100 -50.27 -106.43 -46.77
C LYS A 100 -50.33 -105.28 -45.76
N ASN A 101 -50.61 -105.57 -44.50
CA ASN A 101 -50.61 -104.57 -43.44
C ASN A 101 -49.20 -104.01 -43.20
N SER A 102 -48.18 -104.86 -43.27
CA SER A 102 -46.78 -104.45 -43.14
C SER A 102 -46.35 -103.52 -44.28
N ILE A 103 -46.74 -103.83 -45.52
CA ILE A 103 -46.51 -102.96 -46.70
C ILE A 103 -47.24 -101.62 -46.54
N SER A 104 -48.48 -101.65 -46.04
CA SER A 104 -49.24 -100.42 -45.79
C SER A 104 -48.55 -99.53 -44.76
N ASN A 105 -48.04 -100.12 -43.66
CA ASN A 105 -47.30 -99.39 -42.63
C ASN A 105 -45.98 -98.83 -43.19
N LEU A 106 -45.23 -99.63 -43.94
CA LEU A 106 -43.99 -99.17 -44.60
C LEU A 106 -44.24 -98.01 -45.56
N ASN A 107 -45.37 -98.02 -46.29
CA ASN A 107 -45.72 -96.92 -47.18
C ASN A 107 -46.08 -95.64 -46.41
N GLN A 108 -46.79 -95.76 -45.28
CA GLN A 108 -47.05 -94.61 -44.40
C GLN A 108 -45.76 -94.06 -43.80
N GLU A 109 -44.84 -94.93 -43.37
CA GLU A 109 -43.51 -94.54 -42.91
C GLU A 109 -42.73 -93.83 -44.01
N PHE A 110 -42.73 -94.36 -45.24
CA PHE A 110 -42.09 -93.75 -46.40
C PHE A 110 -42.65 -92.35 -46.70
N GLN A 111 -43.98 -92.17 -46.67
CA GLN A 111 -44.61 -90.86 -46.83
C GLN A 111 -44.20 -89.89 -45.71
N SER A 112 -44.14 -90.37 -44.46
CA SER A 112 -43.69 -89.56 -43.32
C SER A 112 -42.22 -89.14 -43.46
N LEU A 113 -41.37 -90.04 -43.97
CA LEU A 113 -39.96 -89.78 -44.22
C LEU A 113 -39.77 -88.80 -45.37
N SER A 114 -40.53 -88.95 -46.45
CA SER A 114 -40.51 -88.00 -47.58
C SER A 114 -40.97 -86.60 -47.15
N ALA A 115 -42.01 -86.51 -46.32
CA ALA A 115 -42.43 -85.24 -45.73
C ALA A 115 -41.33 -84.62 -44.86
N LYS A 116 -40.67 -85.42 -44.00
CA LYS A 116 -39.52 -84.98 -43.21
C LYS A 116 -38.36 -84.52 -44.08
N GLU A 117 -38.02 -85.26 -45.13
CA GLU A 117 -36.97 -84.88 -46.07
C GLU A 117 -37.26 -83.51 -46.70
N ASN A 118 -38.51 -83.27 -47.13
CA ASN A 118 -38.92 -81.98 -47.69
C ASN A 118 -38.85 -80.85 -46.66
N THR A 119 -39.27 -81.09 -45.41
CA THR A 119 -39.10 -80.08 -44.35
C THR A 119 -37.62 -79.78 -44.06
N LEU A 120 -36.76 -80.79 -44.10
CA LEU A 120 -35.32 -80.61 -43.91
C LEU A 120 -34.70 -79.84 -45.08
N LYS A 121 -35.12 -80.12 -46.32
CA LYS A 121 -34.71 -79.34 -47.50
C LYS A 121 -35.11 -77.88 -47.39
N LEU A 122 -36.36 -77.57 -47.03
CA LEU A 122 -36.81 -76.20 -46.78
C LEU A 122 -36.01 -75.53 -45.66
N ASN A 123 -35.72 -76.25 -44.57
CA ASN A 123 -34.88 -75.72 -43.50
C ASN A 123 -33.45 -75.45 -43.96
N LEU A 124 -32.87 -76.29 -44.81
CA LEU A 124 -31.55 -76.06 -45.40
C LEU A 124 -31.57 -74.83 -46.32
N GLU A 125 -32.59 -74.68 -47.17
CA GLU A 125 -32.78 -73.50 -48.02
C GLU A 125 -32.91 -72.22 -47.19
N LEU A 126 -33.53 -72.27 -46.01
CA LEU A 126 -33.63 -71.13 -45.10
C LEU A 126 -32.34 -70.86 -44.30
N LEU A 127 -31.54 -71.88 -44.00
CA LEU A 127 -30.31 -71.76 -43.21
C LEU A 127 -29.12 -71.30 -44.05
N THR A 128 -29.03 -71.72 -45.32
CA THR A 128 -27.95 -71.32 -46.23
C THR A 128 -27.78 -69.80 -46.38
N PRO A 129 -28.82 -68.96 -46.57
CA PRO A 129 -28.65 -67.51 -46.62
C PRO A 129 -28.27 -66.93 -45.25
N LYS A 130 -28.72 -67.52 -44.14
CA LYS A 130 -28.33 -67.08 -42.79
C LYS A 130 -26.85 -67.34 -42.53
N LEU A 131 -26.32 -68.47 -43.00
CA LEU A 131 -24.88 -68.77 -42.92
C LEU A 131 -24.05 -67.79 -43.75
N LYS A 132 -24.46 -67.50 -45.00
CA LYS A 132 -23.79 -66.49 -45.84
C LYS A 132 -23.74 -65.11 -45.16
N LYS A 133 -24.87 -64.65 -44.62
CA LYS A 133 -24.93 -63.38 -43.85
C LYS A 133 -24.02 -63.40 -42.62
N LEU A 134 -23.90 -64.54 -41.95
CA LEU A 134 -23.04 -64.69 -40.78
C LEU A 134 -21.55 -64.63 -41.18
N GLU A 135 -21.17 -65.23 -42.31
CA GLU A 135 -19.82 -65.14 -42.87
C GLU A 135 -19.46 -63.70 -43.27
N GLU A 136 -20.36 -63.01 -43.97
CA GLU A 136 -20.20 -61.59 -44.30
C GLU A 136 -20.04 -60.73 -43.04
N LYS A 137 -20.88 -60.97 -42.02
CA LYS A 137 -20.78 -60.29 -40.73
C LYS A 137 -19.43 -60.55 -40.06
N LYS A 138 -18.90 -61.77 -40.11
CA LYS A 138 -17.56 -62.10 -39.58
C LYS A 138 -16.46 -61.32 -40.30
N ILE A 139 -16.52 -61.24 -41.63
CA ILE A 139 -15.56 -60.47 -42.44
C ILE A 139 -15.62 -58.98 -42.08
N ILE A 140 -16.83 -58.41 -41.99
CA ILE A 140 -17.03 -57.01 -41.61
C ILE A 140 -16.52 -56.76 -40.20
N MET A 141 -16.79 -57.67 -39.26
CA MET A 141 -16.32 -57.55 -37.88
C MET A 141 -14.79 -57.60 -37.79
N ALA A 142 -14.13 -58.43 -38.61
CA ALA A 142 -12.67 -58.47 -38.70
C ALA A 142 -12.11 -57.17 -39.29
N LYS A 143 -12.73 -56.62 -40.35
CA LYS A 143 -12.34 -55.31 -40.91
C LYS A 143 -12.51 -54.18 -39.88
N ARG A 144 -13.64 -54.17 -39.15
CA ARG A 144 -13.88 -53.20 -38.08
C ARG A 144 -12.82 -53.26 -37.00
N LYS A 145 -12.39 -54.47 -36.59
CA LYS A 145 -11.29 -54.63 -35.63
C LYS A 145 -10.00 -54.00 -36.16
N LYS A 146 -9.61 -54.29 -37.41
CA LYS A 146 -8.41 -53.70 -38.02
C LYS A 146 -8.45 -52.16 -38.04
N VAL A 147 -9.57 -51.58 -38.48
CA VAL A 147 -9.73 -50.11 -38.51
C VAL A 147 -9.70 -49.53 -37.10
N ASN A 148 -10.27 -50.22 -36.11
CA ASN A 148 -10.21 -49.78 -34.72
C ASN A 148 -8.77 -49.83 -34.17
N ASP A 149 -8.02 -50.86 -34.53
CA ASP A 149 -6.61 -50.96 -34.14
C ASP A 149 -5.77 -49.86 -34.80
N GLU A 150 -5.99 -49.56 -36.09
CA GLU A 150 -5.36 -48.44 -36.80
C GLU A 150 -5.69 -47.09 -36.15
N LEU A 151 -6.94 -46.87 -35.75
CA LEU A 151 -7.36 -45.67 -35.03
C LEU A 151 -6.66 -45.55 -33.68
N LEU A 152 -6.53 -46.65 -32.93
CA LEU A 152 -5.79 -46.68 -31.67
C LEU A 152 -4.30 -46.36 -31.87
N TRP A 153 -3.70 -46.87 -32.96
CA TRP A 153 -2.32 -46.54 -33.33
C TRP A 153 -2.14 -45.06 -33.65
N ALA A 154 -3.04 -44.46 -34.44
CA ALA A 154 -3.00 -43.04 -34.76
C ALA A 154 -3.15 -42.17 -33.50
N ASN A 155 -4.06 -42.54 -32.59
CA ASN A 155 -4.23 -41.85 -31.32
C ASN A 155 -2.98 -41.95 -30.43
N LYS A 156 -2.35 -43.13 -30.38
CA LYS A 156 -1.10 -43.32 -29.64
C LYS A 156 0.01 -42.43 -30.20
N GLU A 157 0.13 -42.32 -31.51
CA GLU A 157 1.12 -41.45 -32.15
C GLU A 157 0.86 -39.96 -31.85
N LYS A 158 -0.41 -39.54 -31.89
CA LYS A 158 -0.80 -38.17 -31.53
C LYS A 158 -0.44 -37.85 -30.08
N ILE A 159 -0.80 -38.73 -29.14
CA ILE A 159 -0.47 -38.56 -27.72
C ILE A 159 1.06 -38.51 -27.53
N LYS A 160 1.82 -39.32 -28.28
CA LYS A 160 3.28 -39.30 -28.22
C LYS A 160 3.85 -37.94 -28.67
N LYS A 161 3.33 -37.36 -29.74
CA LYS A 161 3.72 -36.02 -30.20
C LYS A 161 3.40 -34.94 -29.17
N GLU A 162 2.20 -35.01 -28.56
CA GLU A 162 1.82 -34.11 -27.47
C GLU A 162 2.77 -34.24 -26.26
N ILE A 163 3.17 -35.46 -25.90
CA ILE A 163 4.17 -35.69 -24.84
C ILE A 163 5.52 -35.07 -25.22
N ASP A 164 6.00 -35.29 -26.45
CA ASP A 164 7.28 -34.75 -26.91
C ASP A 164 7.26 -33.21 -26.92
N GLU A 165 6.15 -32.58 -27.32
CA GLU A 165 5.94 -31.13 -27.21
C GLU A 165 5.98 -30.63 -25.76
N PHE A 166 5.32 -31.33 -24.84
CA PHE A 166 5.38 -30.98 -23.41
C PHE A 166 6.78 -31.13 -22.82
N VAL A 167 7.56 -32.13 -23.25
CA VAL A 167 8.95 -32.30 -22.82
C VAL A 167 9.81 -31.12 -23.30
N ILE A 168 9.62 -30.66 -24.54
CA ILE A 168 10.31 -29.47 -25.06
C ILE A 168 9.95 -28.24 -24.23
N GLN A 169 8.66 -28.02 -23.96
CA GLN A 169 8.21 -26.91 -23.11
C GLN A 169 8.78 -26.96 -21.69
N CYS A 170 8.90 -28.16 -21.11
CA CYS A 170 9.52 -28.33 -19.80
C CYS A 170 11.01 -27.95 -19.81
N HIS A 171 11.76 -28.36 -20.84
CA HIS A 171 13.16 -27.97 -20.97
C HIS A 171 13.34 -26.46 -21.24
N GLU A 172 12.46 -25.84 -22.02
CA GLU A 172 12.47 -24.37 -22.21
C GLU A 172 12.20 -23.64 -20.90
N ALA A 173 11.25 -24.13 -20.09
CA ALA A 173 10.97 -23.60 -18.76
C ALA A 173 12.16 -23.80 -17.81
N GLU A 174 12.79 -24.97 -17.79
CA GLU A 174 14.00 -25.23 -16.99
C GLU A 174 15.16 -24.32 -17.37
N ASN A 175 15.39 -24.10 -18.67
CA ASN A 175 16.40 -23.16 -19.15
C ASN A 175 16.09 -21.72 -18.73
N SER A 176 14.83 -21.33 -18.78
CA SER A 176 14.38 -20.00 -18.32
C SER A 176 14.59 -19.83 -16.81
N ILE A 177 14.29 -20.87 -16.01
CA ILE A 177 14.56 -20.89 -14.57
C ILE A 177 16.05 -20.77 -14.31
N ASN A 178 16.89 -21.50 -15.05
CA ASN A 178 18.35 -21.43 -14.90
C ASN A 178 18.90 -20.04 -15.26
N SER A 179 18.39 -19.39 -16.31
CA SER A 179 18.78 -18.01 -16.62
C SER A 179 18.34 -17.02 -15.54
N LEU A 180 17.12 -17.17 -14.99
CA LEU A 180 16.63 -16.34 -13.91
C LEU A 180 17.44 -16.53 -12.62
N ASN A 181 17.87 -17.76 -12.32
CA ASN A 181 18.74 -18.05 -11.19
C ASN A 181 20.12 -17.40 -11.35
N LEU A 182 20.68 -17.36 -12.56
CA LEU A 182 21.93 -16.64 -12.83
C LEU A 182 21.76 -15.12 -12.70
N GLU A 183 20.61 -14.58 -13.11
CA GLU A 183 20.29 -13.17 -12.90
C GLU A 183 20.10 -12.83 -11.42
N LEU A 184 19.42 -13.68 -10.65
CA LEU A 184 19.29 -13.55 -9.19
C LEU A 184 20.65 -13.54 -8.51
N ALA A 185 21.55 -14.47 -8.86
CA ALA A 185 22.90 -14.49 -8.30
C ALA A 185 23.68 -13.20 -8.60
N ARG A 186 23.54 -12.65 -9.82
CA ARG A 186 24.13 -11.34 -10.16
C ARG A 186 23.51 -10.19 -9.36
N PHE A 187 22.20 -10.21 -9.13
CA PHE A 187 21.55 -9.21 -8.30
C PHE A 187 21.98 -9.31 -6.83
N ASP A 188 22.18 -10.51 -6.29
CA ASP A 188 22.69 -10.73 -4.94
C ASP A 188 24.13 -10.20 -4.79
N GLU A 189 25.00 -10.45 -5.77
CA GLU A 189 26.34 -9.85 -5.81
C GLU A 189 26.29 -8.32 -5.85
N LEU A 190 25.40 -7.75 -6.67
CA LEU A 190 25.21 -6.30 -6.73
C LEU A 190 24.66 -5.73 -5.40
N LEU A 191 23.73 -6.44 -4.74
CA LEU A 191 23.21 -6.07 -3.43
C LEU A 191 24.32 -6.08 -2.38
N ALA A 192 25.18 -7.09 -2.36
CA ALA A 192 26.32 -7.15 -1.46
C ALA A 192 27.27 -5.93 -1.66
N ILE A 193 27.63 -5.62 -2.92
CA ILE A 193 28.46 -4.45 -3.24
C ILE A 193 27.79 -3.14 -2.80
N LYS A 194 26.46 -3.02 -2.95
CA LYS A 194 25.72 -1.84 -2.52
C LYS A 194 25.64 -1.74 -1.00
N GLN A 195 25.48 -2.86 -0.30
CA GLN A 195 25.47 -2.92 1.16
C GLN A 195 26.82 -2.50 1.74
N ASP A 196 27.93 -2.94 1.14
CA ASP A 196 29.27 -2.50 1.54
C ASP A 196 29.46 -1.00 1.35
N LYS A 197 28.98 -0.43 0.24
CA LYS A 197 28.99 1.03 0.03
C LYS A 197 28.13 1.78 1.04
N ILE A 198 26.97 1.23 1.42
CA ILE A 198 26.13 1.81 2.48
C ILE A 198 26.90 1.82 3.80
N ASN A 199 27.54 0.70 4.16
CA ASN A 199 28.34 0.59 5.38
C ASN A 199 29.53 1.57 5.39
N GLU A 200 30.17 1.82 4.24
CA GLU A 200 31.21 2.84 4.10
C GLU A 200 30.66 4.25 4.32
N ILE A 201 29.54 4.58 3.67
CA ILE A 201 28.88 5.88 3.83
C ILE A 201 28.44 6.09 5.28
N GLU A 202 27.89 5.08 5.96
CA GLU A 202 27.52 5.15 7.37
C GLU A 202 28.73 5.42 8.27
N LYS A 203 29.88 4.79 7.98
CA LYS A 203 31.14 5.09 8.70
C LYS A 203 31.56 6.54 8.47
N GLU A 204 31.41 7.08 7.27
CA GLU A 204 31.70 8.50 6.99
C GLU A 204 30.73 9.45 7.69
N VAL A 205 29.43 9.16 7.66
CA VAL A 205 28.39 9.92 8.37
C VAL A 205 28.68 9.94 9.88
N ASN A 206 29.07 8.80 10.46
CA ASN A 206 29.44 8.72 11.87
C ASN A 206 30.70 9.55 12.18
N LYS A 207 31.71 9.56 11.29
CA LYS A 207 32.89 10.43 11.45
C LYS A 207 32.51 11.91 11.36
N LEU A 208 31.63 12.28 10.44
CA LEU A 208 31.15 13.66 10.29
C LEU A 208 30.30 14.10 11.48
N SER A 209 29.42 13.24 11.98
CA SER A 209 28.61 13.50 13.18
C SER A 209 29.49 13.74 14.42
N LYS A 210 30.54 12.94 14.62
CA LYS A 210 31.52 13.18 15.70
C LYS A 210 32.23 14.52 15.56
N LYS A 211 32.67 14.89 14.34
CA LYS A 211 33.27 16.20 14.07
C LYS A 211 32.28 17.33 14.32
N PHE A 212 31.02 17.16 13.93
CA PHE A 212 29.97 18.13 14.15
C PHE A 212 29.72 18.35 15.64
N GLY A 213 29.60 17.28 16.43
CA GLY A 213 29.46 17.39 17.89
C GLY A 213 30.65 18.09 18.56
N GLN A 214 31.88 17.84 18.10
CA GLN A 214 33.07 18.58 18.58
C GLN A 214 33.01 20.07 18.24
N LEU A 215 32.50 20.42 17.05
CA LEU A 215 32.32 21.81 16.63
C LEU A 215 31.18 22.50 17.38
N GLU A 216 30.08 21.81 17.68
CA GLU A 216 28.99 22.32 18.53
C GLU A 216 29.49 22.60 19.94
N TYR A 217 30.20 21.65 20.55
CA TYR A 217 30.80 21.85 21.87
C TYR A 217 31.74 23.07 21.88
N ARG A 218 32.59 23.21 20.84
CA ARG A 218 33.48 24.37 20.71
C ARG A 218 32.72 25.67 20.48
N LYS A 219 31.58 25.62 19.78
CA LYS A 219 30.68 26.77 19.61
C LYS A 219 30.06 27.17 20.95
N GLU A 220 29.60 26.22 21.75
CA GLU A 220 29.08 26.49 23.10
C GLU A 220 30.15 27.10 24.01
N GLU A 221 31.38 26.56 24.00
CA GLU A 221 32.51 27.16 24.74
C GLU A 221 32.76 28.61 24.31
N LEU A 222 32.72 28.91 23.01
CA LEU A 222 32.88 30.27 22.51
C LEU A 222 31.71 31.18 22.90
N ILE A 223 30.47 30.68 22.91
CA ILE A 223 29.29 31.42 23.37
C ILE A 223 29.45 31.78 24.86
N ASN A 224 29.88 30.83 25.69
CA ASN A 224 30.13 31.06 27.11
C ASN A 224 31.20 32.12 27.32
N LYS A 225 32.33 32.05 26.57
CA LYS A 225 33.37 33.09 26.61
C LYS A 225 32.85 34.46 26.17
N ILE A 226 32.00 34.52 25.15
CA ILE A 226 31.37 35.77 24.70
C ILE A 226 30.46 36.34 25.80
N GLN A 227 29.71 35.48 26.50
CA GLN A 227 28.85 35.90 27.61
C GLN A 227 29.68 36.41 28.80
N GLU A 228 30.77 35.73 29.15
CA GLU A 228 31.73 36.18 30.15
C GLU A 228 32.30 37.56 29.79
N TRP A 229 32.78 37.74 28.56
CA TRP A 229 33.27 39.05 28.09
C TRP A 229 32.18 40.13 28.07
N GLN A 230 30.93 39.78 27.77
CA GLN A 230 29.82 40.73 27.86
C GLN A 230 29.57 41.14 29.31
N GLN A 231 29.61 40.21 30.26
CA GLN A 231 29.47 40.52 31.68
C GLN A 231 30.64 41.36 32.20
N GLU A 232 31.87 41.04 31.81
CA GLU A 232 33.06 41.85 32.13
C GLU A 232 32.94 43.26 31.56
N LYS A 233 32.49 43.40 30.31
CA LYS A 233 32.24 44.71 29.69
C LYS A 233 31.15 45.49 30.45
N ILE A 234 30.09 44.83 30.91
CA ILE A 234 29.04 45.47 31.70
C ILE A 234 29.59 45.93 33.06
N LYS A 235 30.36 45.09 33.75
CA LYS A 235 31.01 45.45 35.02
C LYS A 235 31.97 46.62 34.85
N ALA A 236 32.85 46.57 33.86
CA ALA A 236 33.77 47.66 33.55
C ALA A 236 33.03 48.95 33.18
N LYS A 237 31.87 48.86 32.51
CA LYS A 237 31.03 50.03 32.22
C LYS A 237 30.38 50.60 33.48
N GLN A 238 29.90 49.74 34.40
CA GLN A 238 29.37 50.17 35.69
C GLN A 238 30.44 50.87 36.54
N GLU A 239 31.66 50.31 36.59
CA GLU A 239 32.80 50.93 37.24
C GLU A 239 33.15 52.30 36.62
N LEU A 240 33.09 52.41 35.29
CA LEU A 240 33.27 53.68 34.57
C LEU A 240 32.17 54.70 34.89
N ASP A 241 30.91 54.27 34.95
CA ASP A 241 29.77 55.13 35.28
C ASP A 241 29.85 55.62 36.74
N ASP A 242 30.28 54.75 37.66
CA ASP A 242 30.47 55.12 39.06
C ASP A 242 31.69 56.04 39.24
N MET A 243 32.80 55.77 38.54
CA MET A 243 33.94 56.69 38.45
C MET A 243 33.52 58.04 37.86
N ALA A 244 32.66 58.06 36.83
CA ALA A 244 32.14 59.30 36.25
C ALA A 244 31.26 60.07 37.24
N LYS A 245 30.45 59.39 38.06
CA LYS A 245 29.69 60.01 39.17
C LYS A 245 30.64 60.62 40.20
N VAL A 246 31.67 59.90 40.63
CA VAL A 246 32.70 60.44 41.54
C VAL A 246 33.38 61.66 40.91
N LEU A 247 33.77 61.58 39.64
CA LEU A 247 34.41 62.70 38.91
C LEU A 247 33.50 63.92 38.78
N THR A 248 32.19 63.72 38.61
CA THR A 248 31.22 64.82 38.60
C THR A 248 31.03 65.43 39.98
N GLN A 249 31.00 64.62 41.03
CA GLN A 249 30.99 65.10 42.42
C GLN A 249 32.25 65.92 42.73
N GLU A 250 33.44 65.37 42.47
CA GLU A 250 34.71 66.09 42.65
C GLU A 250 34.78 67.37 41.79
N LYS A 251 34.25 67.35 40.55
CA LYS A 251 34.15 68.57 39.73
C LYS A 251 33.20 69.60 40.33
N THR A 252 32.10 69.19 40.95
CA THR A 252 31.19 70.12 41.64
C THR A 252 31.83 70.69 42.91
N GLU A 253 32.58 69.88 43.67
CA GLU A 253 33.35 70.33 44.81
C GLU A 253 34.47 71.29 44.39
N LEU A 254 35.20 71.00 43.31
CA LEU A 254 36.19 71.90 42.72
C LEU A 254 35.56 73.23 42.27
N LYS A 255 34.38 73.20 41.65
CA LYS A 255 33.65 74.43 41.29
C LYS A 255 33.21 75.22 42.52
N GLN A 256 32.77 74.55 43.59
CA GLN A 256 32.43 75.21 44.86
C GLN A 256 33.68 75.81 45.52
N LEU A 257 34.80 75.08 45.53
CA LEU A 257 36.08 75.56 46.04
C LEU A 257 36.64 76.72 45.20
N GLN A 258 36.49 76.69 43.87
CA GLN A 258 36.85 77.80 42.99
C GLN A 258 36.00 79.03 43.26
N LYS A 259 34.68 78.87 43.48
CA LYS A 259 33.82 79.99 43.89
C LYS A 259 34.21 80.55 45.26
N LYS A 260 34.55 79.68 46.22
CA LYS A 260 35.08 80.10 47.53
C LYS A 260 36.41 80.86 47.36
N LYS A 261 37.32 80.37 46.54
CA LYS A 261 38.59 81.03 46.22
C LYS A 261 38.37 82.40 45.57
N GLN A 262 37.47 82.51 44.59
CA GLN A 262 37.13 83.77 43.94
C GLN A 262 36.48 84.77 44.89
N ASN A 263 35.65 84.32 45.83
CA ASN A 263 35.08 85.18 46.86
C ASN A 263 36.16 85.68 47.82
N ILE A 264 37.06 84.80 48.26
CA ILE A 264 38.21 85.18 49.10
C ILE A 264 39.16 86.13 48.36
N GLU A 265 39.40 85.93 47.05
CA GLU A 265 40.20 86.87 46.23
C GLU A 265 39.53 88.23 46.10
N LYS A 266 38.20 88.28 45.95
CA LYS A 266 37.44 89.54 45.96
C LYS A 266 37.49 90.22 47.33
N GLU A 267 37.36 89.47 48.43
CA GLU A 267 37.52 89.99 49.78
C GLU A 267 38.94 90.53 50.01
N ASN A 268 39.97 89.82 49.56
CA ASN A 268 41.35 90.29 49.61
C ASN A 268 41.59 91.53 48.73
N GLN A 269 40.94 91.64 47.57
CA GLN A 269 40.99 92.85 46.75
C GLN A 269 40.31 94.04 47.44
N VAL A 270 39.16 93.83 48.08
CA VAL A 270 38.49 94.86 48.89
C VAL A 270 39.38 95.26 50.07
N LEU A 271 39.93 94.31 50.82
CA LEU A 271 40.87 94.58 51.92
C LEU A 271 42.15 95.28 51.43
N SER A 272 42.65 94.96 50.22
CA SER A 272 43.81 95.65 49.65
C SER A 272 43.49 97.09 49.23
N THR A 273 42.27 97.36 48.76
CA THR A 273 41.84 98.72 48.43
C THR A 273 41.51 99.52 49.70
N GLU A 274 41.02 98.88 50.76
CA GLU A 274 40.90 99.47 52.09
C GLU A 274 42.27 99.75 52.72
N LEU A 275 43.22 98.82 52.62
CA LEU A 275 44.61 99.07 53.02
C LEU A 275 45.24 100.19 52.21
N ALA A 276 45.00 100.26 50.89
CA ALA A 276 45.47 101.37 50.06
C ALA A 276 44.89 102.71 50.52
N LYS A 277 43.59 102.77 50.82
CA LYS A 277 42.95 103.96 51.40
C LYS A 277 43.54 104.33 52.75
N PHE A 278 43.72 103.36 53.66
CA PHE A 278 44.37 103.62 54.95
C PHE A 278 45.83 104.06 54.79
N THR A 279 46.57 103.52 53.81
CA THR A 279 47.94 104.01 53.53
C THR A 279 47.93 105.42 52.93
N GLU A 280 46.92 105.79 52.15
CA GLU A 280 46.76 107.14 51.60
C GLU A 280 46.36 108.14 52.70
N GLU A 281 45.47 107.74 53.62
CA GLU A 281 45.13 108.49 54.83
C GLU A 281 46.36 108.65 55.76
N ILE A 282 47.13 107.59 56.00
CA ILE A 282 48.38 107.66 56.76
C ILE A 282 49.39 108.58 56.06
N ASN A 283 49.52 108.51 54.74
CA ASN A 283 50.41 109.39 53.98
C ASN A 283 49.96 110.86 54.00
N ASN A 284 48.65 111.12 54.03
CA ASN A 284 48.10 112.46 54.22
C ASN A 284 48.35 112.97 55.64
N LEU A 285 48.19 112.12 56.67
CA LEU A 285 48.56 112.46 58.05
C LEU A 285 50.08 112.69 58.20
N ILE A 286 50.93 111.95 57.49
CA ILE A 286 52.37 112.18 57.44
C ILE A 286 52.69 113.50 56.73
N LYS A 287 51.96 113.88 55.68
CA LYS A 287 52.09 115.19 55.02
C LYS A 287 51.65 116.32 55.96
N GLU A 288 50.53 116.16 56.66
CA GLU A 288 50.07 117.12 57.68
C GLU A 288 51.08 117.24 58.83
N GLN A 289 51.66 116.12 59.28
CA GLN A 289 52.71 116.12 60.30
C GLN A 289 53.96 116.83 59.79
N LYS A 290 54.37 116.61 58.52
CA LYS A 290 55.48 117.35 57.90
C LYS A 290 55.20 118.84 57.75
N ASP A 291 53.99 119.22 57.35
CA ASP A 291 53.58 120.63 57.26
C ASP A 291 53.51 121.31 58.63
N LEU A 292 53.08 120.58 59.67
CA LEU A 292 53.16 121.04 61.06
C LEU A 292 54.62 121.14 61.52
N THR A 293 55.50 120.23 61.10
CA THR A 293 56.94 120.29 61.42
C THR A 293 57.62 121.47 60.71
N VAL A 294 57.22 121.79 59.48
CA VAL A 294 57.65 122.99 58.75
C VAL A 294 57.11 124.26 59.42
N LYS A 295 55.86 124.27 59.90
CA LYS A 295 55.31 125.38 60.69
C LYS A 295 56.00 125.55 62.05
N ILE A 296 56.41 124.46 62.71
CA ILE A 296 57.19 124.51 63.97
C ILE A 296 58.59 125.06 63.71
N ASN A 297 59.25 124.67 62.61
CA ASN A 297 60.55 125.22 62.20
C ASN A 297 60.47 126.68 61.71
N GLN A 298 59.35 127.08 61.09
CA GLN A 298 59.08 128.48 60.76
C GLN A 298 58.83 129.31 62.03
N ASN A 299 58.18 128.74 63.06
CA ASN A 299 57.99 129.39 64.36
C ASN A 299 59.29 129.51 65.18
N SER A 300 60.22 128.56 65.09
CA SER A 300 61.54 128.67 65.73
C SER A 300 62.43 129.72 65.07
N GLN A 301 62.35 129.86 63.73
CA GLN A 301 63.00 130.95 63.00
C GLN A 301 62.32 132.30 63.25
N PHE A 302 61.00 132.33 63.46
CA PHE A 302 60.26 133.52 63.89
C PHE A 302 60.67 134.00 65.30
N LEU A 303 60.93 133.10 66.25
CA LEU A 303 61.38 133.45 67.61
C LEU A 303 62.80 134.04 67.64
N GLU A 304 63.72 133.57 66.78
CA GLU A 304 65.05 134.17 66.63
C GLU A 304 65.04 135.51 65.88
N HIS A 305 64.11 135.69 64.93
CA HIS A 305 63.95 136.94 64.19
C HIS A 305 63.17 138.01 64.97
N TYR A 306 62.22 137.63 65.82
CA TYR A 306 61.47 138.51 66.73
C TYR A 306 62.39 139.15 67.78
N ASN A 307 63.31 138.38 68.37
CA ASN A 307 64.30 138.88 69.32
C ASN A 307 65.37 139.82 68.68
N LYS A 308 65.61 139.70 67.37
CA LYS A 308 66.45 140.65 66.59
C LYS A 308 65.68 141.88 66.08
N LEU A 309 64.36 141.79 65.92
CA LEU A 309 63.49 142.89 65.47
C LEU A 309 63.02 143.79 66.61
N VAL A 310 62.85 143.29 67.85
CA VAL A 310 62.58 144.13 69.04
C VAL A 310 63.70 145.15 69.26
N ARG A 311 64.96 144.79 69.00
CA ARG A 311 66.12 145.69 69.08
C ARG A 311 66.30 146.64 67.88
N LYS A 312 65.55 146.46 66.79
CA LYS A 312 65.53 147.34 65.61
C LYS A 312 64.26 148.21 65.53
N LYS A 313 63.17 147.78 66.15
CA LYS A 313 61.90 148.54 66.27
C LYS A 313 62.09 149.85 67.07
N GLU A 314 62.96 149.86 68.09
CA GLU A 314 63.34 151.09 68.82
C GLU A 314 64.10 152.13 67.97
N ASN A 315 64.63 151.74 66.79
CA ASN A 315 65.35 152.65 65.89
C ASN A 315 64.57 153.05 64.63
N TYR A 316 63.60 152.25 64.16
CA TYR A 316 62.78 152.57 62.97
C TYR A 316 61.44 153.25 63.27
N GLU A 317 60.99 153.33 64.53
CA GLU A 317 59.93 154.27 64.94
C GLU A 317 60.32 155.74 64.73
N ARG A 318 61.61 156.04 64.45
CA ARG A 318 62.08 157.35 63.99
C ARG A 318 61.99 157.59 62.46
N ASP A 319 61.81 156.54 61.63
CA ASP A 319 61.86 156.65 60.15
C ASP A 319 60.49 156.41 59.46
N ILE A 320 59.47 155.98 60.22
CA ILE A 320 58.10 155.70 59.71
C ILE A 320 57.30 156.97 59.39
N GLU A 321 57.77 158.16 59.75
CA GLU A 321 57.07 159.42 59.41
C GLU A 321 57.29 159.88 57.95
N GLU A 322 58.27 159.37 57.19
CA GLU A 322 58.62 159.96 55.87
C GLU A 322 58.06 159.24 54.60
N ASN A 323 57.61 157.98 54.62
CA ASN A 323 57.48 157.16 53.38
C ASN A 323 56.07 156.75 52.91
N ILE A 324 54.99 157.31 53.45
CA ILE A 324 53.59 156.91 53.14
C ILE A 324 53.09 157.25 51.71
N VAL A 325 53.84 157.98 50.87
CA VAL A 325 53.22 158.69 49.72
C VAL A 325 53.21 157.96 48.36
N LYS A 326 53.95 156.86 48.07
CA LYS A 326 54.25 156.53 46.64
C LYS A 326 53.53 155.36 45.93
N LYS A 327 52.90 154.40 46.59
CA LYS A 327 52.75 152.99 46.12
C LYS A 327 51.65 152.44 45.18
N LYS A 328 50.77 153.20 44.51
CA LYS A 328 49.36 152.78 44.26
C LYS A 328 48.91 152.27 42.85
N GLU A 329 49.72 151.67 41.96
CA GLU A 329 49.40 151.78 40.49
C GLU A 329 49.34 150.57 39.50
N ILE A 330 49.48 149.27 39.83
CA ILE A 330 49.62 148.24 38.74
C ILE A 330 48.67 147.05 38.88
N SER A 331 47.51 147.10 38.20
CA SER A 331 46.44 146.10 38.33
C SER A 331 45.56 145.91 37.06
N LEU A 332 46.08 145.64 35.85
CA LEU A 332 45.21 145.63 34.64
C LEU A 332 45.41 144.62 33.47
N ASP A 333 46.31 143.63 33.49
CA ASP A 333 46.58 142.86 32.24
C ASP A 333 46.08 141.40 32.15
N ILE A 334 44.83 141.20 31.66
CA ILE A 334 44.54 140.37 30.45
C ILE A 334 44.73 138.82 30.57
N GLU A 335 43.78 137.88 30.41
CA GLU A 335 42.44 137.77 29.78
C GLU A 335 42.36 137.42 28.26
N GLU A 336 43.32 136.69 27.65
CA GLU A 336 43.34 136.50 26.16
C GLU A 336 43.59 135.10 25.51
N ILE A 337 43.54 133.93 26.18
CA ILE A 337 43.95 132.64 25.51
C ILE A 337 42.85 131.56 25.54
N PHE A 338 41.76 131.75 24.80
CA PHE A 338 40.64 130.80 24.70
C PHE A 338 40.22 130.41 23.25
N GLN A 339 41.12 130.44 22.25
CA GLN A 339 40.70 130.36 20.82
C GLN A 339 41.48 129.40 19.87
N SER A 340 41.77 128.15 20.29
CA SER A 340 42.21 127.10 19.33
C SER A 340 41.64 125.71 19.63
N LEU A 341 40.33 125.60 19.39
CA LEU A 341 39.58 124.36 19.17
C LEU A 341 39.85 123.79 17.76
N GLN A 342 39.65 122.47 17.61
CA GLN A 342 39.23 121.80 16.35
C GLN A 342 40.20 121.76 15.15
N ASP A 343 41.08 120.75 15.13
CA ASP A 343 41.65 120.14 13.92
C ASP A 343 41.76 118.60 14.13
N ILE A 344 40.68 117.83 13.97
CA ILE A 344 40.24 117.16 12.72
C ILE A 344 41.07 115.89 12.43
N ASP A 345 40.54 114.71 12.71
CA ASP A 345 39.68 113.93 11.79
C ASP A 345 40.40 113.42 10.51
N HIS A 346 41.74 113.54 10.45
CA HIS A 346 42.51 113.20 9.25
C HIS A 346 43.57 112.08 9.39
N LYS A 347 43.67 111.35 10.51
CA LYS A 347 44.85 110.50 10.79
C LYS A 347 44.72 108.97 10.85
N LEU A 348 43.59 108.32 10.56
CA LEU A 348 43.56 106.84 10.59
C LEU A 348 42.80 106.17 9.41
N LYS A 349 43.01 106.67 8.18
CA LYS A 349 42.68 106.00 6.89
C LYS A 349 43.86 105.18 6.31
N LYS A 350 44.57 104.40 7.13
CA LYS A 350 45.63 103.48 6.65
C LYS A 350 45.62 102.18 7.44
N ASN A 351 44.94 101.16 6.89
CA ASN A 351 45.34 99.74 6.86
C ASN A 351 44.11 98.84 6.64
N GLU A 352 43.67 98.72 5.39
CA GLU A 352 42.91 97.56 4.89
C GLU A 352 43.93 96.60 4.24
N TRP A 353 44.34 95.53 4.93
CA TRP A 353 44.94 94.34 4.32
C TRP A 353 45.16 93.20 5.34
N PHE A 354 44.13 92.38 5.58
CA PHE A 354 44.24 90.93 5.86
C PHE A 354 42.84 90.30 6.03
N LEU A 355 42.28 89.72 4.96
CA LEU A 355 41.25 88.65 4.98
C LEU A 355 40.87 88.30 3.54
N GLU A 356 41.69 87.46 2.87
CA GLU A 356 41.26 86.58 1.76
C GLU A 356 42.46 85.74 1.28
N ASN A 357 42.59 84.50 1.81
CA ASN A 357 43.18 83.30 1.19
C ASN A 357 43.42 82.18 2.22
N PRO A 358 42.80 80.98 2.10
CA PRO A 358 43.31 79.76 2.70
C PRO A 358 44.17 78.96 1.71
N SER A 359 45.22 78.35 2.24
CA SER A 359 46.38 77.74 1.57
C SER A 359 46.10 76.54 0.63
N HIS A 360 46.93 76.43 -0.41
CA HIS A 360 46.96 75.46 -1.51
C HIS A 360 47.12 73.95 -1.12
N ASP A 361 47.16 73.61 0.17
CA ASP A 361 47.35 72.22 0.66
C ASP A 361 46.05 71.48 1.02
N LEU A 362 44.97 72.18 1.38
CA LEU A 362 43.71 71.52 1.76
C LEU A 362 42.99 70.91 0.54
N VAL A 363 43.08 71.56 -0.62
CA VAL A 363 42.41 71.13 -1.87
C VAL A 363 43.01 69.84 -2.43
N LYS A 364 44.34 69.66 -2.30
CA LYS A 364 45.02 68.42 -2.74
C LYS A 364 44.75 67.22 -1.82
N GLN A 365 44.56 67.45 -0.52
CA GLN A 365 44.19 66.40 0.43
C GLN A 365 42.74 65.93 0.22
N LEU A 366 41.83 66.86 -0.04
CA LEU A 366 40.43 66.56 -0.37
C LEU A 366 40.30 65.78 -1.71
N ASP A 367 41.05 66.13 -2.75
CA ASP A 367 41.04 65.40 -4.03
C ASP A 367 41.56 63.95 -3.92
N LEU A 368 42.52 63.70 -3.03
CA LEU A 368 43.03 62.36 -2.75
C LEU A 368 42.04 61.51 -1.95
N GLU A 369 41.29 62.10 -1.02
CA GLU A 369 40.23 61.42 -0.29
C GLU A 369 39.01 61.15 -1.18
N ILE A 370 38.63 62.09 -2.04
CA ILE A 370 37.54 61.90 -3.02
C ILE A 370 37.89 60.74 -3.97
N LYS A 371 39.12 60.68 -4.52
CA LYS A 371 39.54 59.55 -5.37
C LYS A 371 39.57 58.20 -4.64
N LYS A 372 39.91 58.17 -3.34
CA LYS A 372 39.85 56.94 -2.53
C LYS A 372 38.40 56.52 -2.24
N LEU A 373 37.52 57.47 -1.98
CA LEU A 373 36.09 57.21 -1.75
C LEU A 373 35.38 56.79 -3.04
N SER A 374 35.71 57.36 -4.20
CA SER A 374 35.16 56.94 -5.50
C SER A 374 35.58 55.52 -5.87
N ARG A 375 36.83 55.11 -5.57
CA ARG A 375 37.28 53.72 -5.77
C ARG A 375 36.56 52.74 -4.84
N LYS A 376 36.35 53.11 -3.57
CA LYS A 376 35.55 52.31 -2.63
C LYS A 376 34.08 52.24 -3.04
N MET A 377 33.49 53.32 -3.57
CA MET A 377 32.13 53.30 -4.12
C MET A 377 32.05 52.33 -5.30
N PHE A 378 32.98 52.38 -6.24
CA PHE A 378 33.00 51.47 -7.40
C PHE A 378 33.20 50.00 -7.00
N GLU A 379 34.03 49.72 -5.99
CA GLU A 379 34.18 48.36 -5.43
C GLU A 379 32.92 47.88 -4.69
N LEU A 380 32.19 48.77 -4.00
CA LEU A 380 30.93 48.44 -3.35
C LEU A 380 29.79 48.26 -4.36
N GLU A 381 29.79 49.03 -5.44
CA GLU A 381 28.80 48.97 -6.51
C GLU A 381 28.96 47.69 -7.33
N SER A 382 30.19 47.32 -7.68
CA SER A 382 30.49 46.02 -8.32
C SER A 382 30.19 44.81 -7.41
N LYS A 383 30.38 44.94 -6.08
CA LYS A 383 29.92 43.92 -5.13
C LYS A 383 28.39 43.83 -5.05
N SER A 384 27.70 44.97 -5.07
CA SER A 384 26.23 45.04 -5.09
C SER A 384 25.65 44.38 -6.34
N GLU A 385 26.23 44.63 -7.52
CA GLU A 385 25.81 43.99 -8.76
C GLU A 385 26.05 42.48 -8.77
N ARG A 386 27.18 42.00 -8.24
CA ARG A 386 27.45 40.56 -8.08
C ARG A 386 26.45 39.90 -7.12
N ILE A 387 26.08 40.57 -6.03
CA ILE A 387 25.06 40.08 -5.10
C ILE A 387 23.69 40.04 -5.77
N ARG A 388 23.32 41.07 -6.55
CA ARG A 388 22.06 41.07 -7.32
C ARG A 388 22.01 39.97 -8.37
N TYR A 389 23.11 39.74 -9.08
CA TYR A 389 23.22 38.63 -10.05
C TYR A 389 23.08 37.26 -9.36
N ASN A 390 23.74 37.06 -8.22
CA ASN A 390 23.60 35.84 -7.42
C ASN A 390 22.19 35.67 -6.84
N GLN A 391 21.53 36.75 -6.42
CA GLN A 391 20.13 36.71 -5.98
C GLN A 391 19.18 36.32 -7.12
N ALA A 392 19.38 36.88 -8.32
CA ALA A 392 18.58 36.53 -9.49
C ALA A 392 18.76 35.06 -9.88
N ARG A 393 20.01 34.57 -9.89
CA ARG A 393 20.32 33.16 -10.16
C ARG A 393 19.74 32.23 -9.09
N ASN A 394 19.87 32.56 -7.81
CA ASN A 394 19.28 31.79 -6.73
C ASN A 394 17.74 31.80 -6.78
N LEU A 395 17.12 32.89 -7.26
CA LEU A 395 15.68 32.95 -7.48
C LEU A 395 15.23 32.08 -8.65
N GLU A 396 16.03 31.97 -9.71
CA GLU A 396 15.78 31.05 -10.82
C GLU A 396 15.94 29.58 -10.41
N GLU A 397 16.99 29.27 -9.65
CA GLU A 397 17.20 27.94 -9.05
C GLU A 397 16.10 27.60 -8.03
N PHE A 398 15.64 28.57 -7.24
CA PHE A 398 14.50 28.39 -6.34
C PHE A 398 13.20 28.16 -7.12
N LYS A 399 12.96 28.90 -8.22
CA LYS A 399 11.79 28.68 -9.10
C LYS A 399 11.85 27.34 -9.81
N SER A 400 13.03 26.85 -10.21
CA SER A 400 13.18 25.52 -10.82
C SER A 400 12.99 24.40 -9.78
N LEU A 401 13.52 24.56 -8.56
CA LEU A 401 13.23 23.69 -7.42
C LEU A 401 11.75 23.70 -7.04
N GLN A 402 11.11 24.87 -7.04
CA GLN A 402 9.68 25.02 -6.76
C GLN A 402 8.84 24.33 -7.83
N ARG A 403 9.18 24.45 -9.12
CA ARG A 403 8.56 23.68 -10.21
C ARG A 403 8.76 22.17 -10.04
N SER A 404 9.95 21.75 -9.62
CA SER A 404 10.29 20.34 -9.38
C SER A 404 9.56 19.76 -8.16
N ILE A 405 9.31 20.57 -7.13
CA ILE A 405 8.52 20.21 -5.95
C ILE A 405 7.02 20.24 -6.26
N GLN A 406 6.55 21.17 -7.10
CA GLN A 406 5.17 21.22 -7.58
C GLN A 406 4.80 20.00 -8.43
N GLN A 407 5.76 19.41 -9.15
CA GLN A 407 5.57 18.15 -9.87
C GLN A 407 5.46 16.91 -8.95
N ARG A 408 5.75 17.04 -7.65
CA ARG A 408 5.71 15.92 -6.68
C ARG A 408 4.54 16.00 -5.68
N ARG A 409 3.74 17.07 -5.70
CA ARG A 409 2.53 17.17 -4.87
C ARG A 409 1.31 16.81 -5.69
N ILE A 410 0.42 16.03 -5.09
CA ILE A 410 -0.91 15.73 -5.59
C ILE A 410 -1.59 17.06 -5.97
N LEU A 411 -1.84 17.29 -7.26
CA LEU A 411 -2.46 18.52 -7.75
C LEU A 411 -3.95 18.48 -7.41
N LEU A 412 -4.34 19.13 -6.31
CA LEU A 412 -5.75 19.41 -6.06
C LEU A 412 -6.28 20.34 -7.17
N PRO A 413 -7.41 20.02 -7.81
CA PRO A 413 -8.03 20.92 -8.78
C PRO A 413 -8.30 22.30 -8.19
N SER A 414 -8.10 23.37 -8.98
CA SER A 414 -8.23 24.76 -8.54
C SER A 414 -9.55 25.07 -7.83
N ASN A 415 -10.64 24.42 -8.25
CA ASN A 415 -11.97 24.60 -7.67
C ASN A 415 -12.07 24.07 -6.22
N ILE A 416 -11.31 23.02 -5.89
CA ILE A 416 -11.25 22.46 -4.52
C ILE A 416 -10.39 23.34 -3.61
N ILE A 417 -9.31 23.91 -4.15
CA ILE A 417 -8.47 24.88 -3.43
C ILE A 417 -9.29 26.13 -3.08
N LEU A 418 -10.04 26.67 -4.04
CA LEU A 418 -10.95 27.81 -3.81
C LEU A 418 -12.01 27.50 -2.75
N LEU A 419 -12.58 26.29 -2.78
CA LEU A 419 -13.56 25.85 -1.78
C LEU A 419 -12.91 25.72 -0.39
N LYS A 420 -11.69 25.20 -0.30
CA LYS A 420 -10.92 25.14 0.95
C LYS A 420 -10.63 26.53 1.51
N GLU A 421 -10.14 27.45 0.68
CA GLU A 421 -9.88 28.83 1.10
C GLU A 421 -11.16 29.53 1.60
N GLU A 422 -12.31 29.24 1.01
CA GLU A 422 -13.57 29.85 1.45
C GLU A 422 -14.10 29.24 2.76
N ILE A 423 -13.85 27.96 3.02
CA ILE A 423 -14.10 27.31 4.32
C ILE A 423 -13.27 27.98 5.41
N ILE A 424 -11.99 28.23 5.12
CA ILE A 424 -11.04 28.93 6.02
C ILE A 424 -11.52 30.36 6.28
N LYS A 425 -11.85 31.12 5.23
CA LYS A 425 -12.38 32.49 5.33
C LYS A 425 -13.65 32.59 6.18
N ARG A 426 -14.46 31.54 6.21
CA ARG A 426 -15.71 31.47 7.00
C ARG A 426 -15.53 30.87 8.39
N GLY A 427 -14.30 30.51 8.79
CA GLY A 427 -14.00 29.93 10.11
C GLY A 427 -14.63 28.55 10.35
N LEU A 428 -14.92 27.79 9.28
CA LEU A 428 -15.60 26.49 9.36
C LEU A 428 -14.64 25.30 9.57
N GLU A 429 -13.35 25.56 9.79
CA GLU A 429 -12.29 24.54 9.93
C GLU A 429 -12.59 23.52 11.05
N HIS A 430 -13.19 23.96 12.16
CA HIS A 430 -13.53 23.07 13.27
C HIS A 430 -14.70 22.13 12.96
N LYS A 431 -15.51 22.42 11.94
CA LYS A 431 -16.71 21.65 11.59
C LYS A 431 -16.56 20.83 10.31
N VAL A 432 -15.57 21.17 9.49
CA VAL A 432 -15.38 20.61 8.15
C VAL A 432 -13.95 20.09 8.05
N LYS A 433 -13.82 18.77 7.90
CA LYS A 433 -12.54 18.08 7.76
C LYS A 433 -12.36 17.65 6.31
N GLY A 434 -11.28 18.07 5.66
CA GLY A 434 -10.95 17.65 4.29
C GLY A 434 -10.09 18.65 3.53
N PRO A 435 -9.70 18.34 2.29
CA PRO A 435 -10.09 17.15 1.52
C PRO A 435 -9.48 15.84 2.05
N LEU A 436 -10.18 14.70 1.90
CA LEU A 436 -9.77 13.41 2.47
C LEU A 436 -8.33 13.01 2.12
N ILE A 437 -7.87 13.30 0.91
CA ILE A 437 -6.51 12.96 0.45
C ILE A 437 -5.39 13.53 1.31
N GLU A 438 -5.60 14.67 1.98
CA GLU A 438 -4.60 15.27 2.87
C GLU A 438 -4.45 14.49 4.19
N TYR A 439 -5.41 13.64 4.53
CA TYR A 439 -5.45 12.87 5.77
C TYR A 439 -5.03 11.41 5.59
N LEU A 440 -4.80 10.95 4.35
CA LEU A 440 -4.41 9.57 4.06
C LEU A 440 -2.89 9.48 3.84
N LYS A 441 -2.25 8.55 4.54
CA LYS A 441 -0.85 8.19 4.33
C LYS A 441 -0.76 6.70 4.00
N TYR A 442 -0.12 6.38 2.88
CA TYR A 442 0.00 5.04 2.35
C TYR A 442 1.33 4.90 1.60
N GLU A 443 1.75 3.66 1.35
CA GLU A 443 2.96 3.36 0.57
C GLU A 443 2.75 3.66 -0.92
N ASP A 444 3.80 4.13 -1.61
CA ASP A 444 3.72 4.57 -3.02
C ASP A 444 3.20 3.46 -3.95
N ASN A 445 3.50 2.20 -3.64
CA ASN A 445 3.06 1.03 -4.40
C ASN A 445 1.53 0.83 -4.38
N LEU A 446 0.84 1.39 -3.37
CA LEU A 446 -0.61 1.30 -3.20
C LEU A 446 -1.37 2.47 -3.82
N SER A 447 -0.66 3.48 -4.33
CA SER A 447 -1.25 4.71 -4.88
C SER A 447 -2.33 4.44 -5.93
N TYR A 448 -2.01 3.66 -6.96
CA TYR A 448 -2.94 3.30 -8.03
C TYR A 448 -4.13 2.46 -7.53
N ALA A 449 -3.89 1.56 -6.57
CA ALA A 449 -4.95 0.75 -5.97
C ALA A 449 -5.95 1.63 -5.18
N ILE A 450 -5.43 2.58 -4.40
CA ILE A 450 -6.22 3.52 -3.60
C ILE A 450 -6.99 4.48 -4.50
N GLU A 451 -6.35 5.05 -5.52
CA GLU A 451 -6.97 5.95 -6.48
C GLU A 451 -8.10 5.25 -7.24
N SER A 452 -7.88 4.01 -7.66
CA SER A 452 -8.91 3.21 -8.31
C SER A 452 -10.11 2.98 -7.39
N VAL A 453 -9.89 2.50 -6.16
CA VAL A 453 -10.98 2.13 -5.23
C VAL A 453 -11.76 3.33 -4.72
N LEU A 454 -11.05 4.37 -4.26
CA LEU A 454 -11.68 5.55 -3.69
C LEU A 454 -12.23 6.46 -4.81
N GLY A 455 -11.51 6.57 -5.93
CA GLY A 455 -11.81 7.50 -7.00
C GLY A 455 -11.55 8.96 -6.61
N GLU A 456 -11.31 9.80 -7.61
CA GLU A 456 -11.05 11.23 -7.42
C GLU A 456 -12.14 11.94 -6.60
N ARG A 457 -13.42 11.61 -6.85
CA ARG A 457 -14.56 12.23 -6.14
C ARG A 457 -14.54 12.02 -4.63
N LEU A 458 -14.04 10.86 -4.19
CA LEU A 458 -13.97 10.52 -2.77
C LEU A 458 -12.69 11.09 -2.16
N LEU A 459 -11.57 11.01 -2.86
CA LEU A 459 -10.30 11.60 -2.42
C LEU A 459 -10.41 13.11 -2.17
N TYR A 460 -11.18 13.80 -3.01
CA TYR A 460 -11.45 15.24 -2.86
C TYR A 460 -12.63 15.57 -1.95
N SER A 461 -13.21 14.59 -1.27
CA SER A 461 -14.40 14.81 -0.45
C SER A 461 -14.11 15.48 0.89
N PHE A 462 -15.11 16.15 1.43
CA PHE A 462 -15.09 16.79 2.74
C PHE A 462 -16.03 16.05 3.71
N VAL A 463 -15.66 16.00 4.98
CA VAL A 463 -16.40 15.36 6.06
C VAL A 463 -16.92 16.44 7.00
N VAL A 464 -18.18 16.32 7.41
CA VAL A 464 -18.94 17.35 8.12
C VAL A 464 -19.69 16.70 9.28
N ASN A 465 -19.82 17.43 10.39
CA ASN A 465 -20.52 16.95 11.58
C ASN A 465 -22.00 17.38 11.64
N ASP A 466 -22.35 18.58 11.15
CA ASP A 466 -23.72 19.12 11.21
C ASP A 466 -24.43 19.14 9.85
N TRP A 467 -25.75 18.93 9.86
CA TRP A 467 -26.61 19.05 8.67
C TRP A 467 -26.64 20.46 8.08
N ASP A 468 -26.57 21.48 8.92
CA ASP A 468 -26.56 22.88 8.49
C ASP A 468 -25.29 23.19 7.69
N THR A 469 -24.13 22.72 8.17
CA THR A 469 -22.86 22.86 7.47
C THR A 469 -22.83 22.08 6.15
N LEU A 470 -23.51 20.93 6.06
CA LEU A 470 -23.66 20.22 4.79
C LEU A 470 -24.46 21.04 3.78
N SER A 471 -25.56 21.66 4.19
CA SER A 471 -26.37 22.50 3.31
C SER A 471 -25.58 23.70 2.77
N LEU A 472 -24.78 24.32 3.63
CA LEU A 472 -23.91 25.44 3.29
C LEU A 472 -22.82 25.00 2.31
N LEU A 473 -22.13 23.89 2.60
CA LEU A 473 -21.08 23.36 1.72
C LEU A 473 -21.63 22.89 0.37
N ASN A 474 -22.86 22.34 0.31
CA ASN A 474 -23.49 21.99 -0.96
C ASN A 474 -23.77 23.24 -1.81
N ARG A 475 -24.19 24.35 -1.19
CA ARG A 475 -24.33 25.64 -1.89
C ARG A 475 -22.98 26.15 -2.40
N LEU A 476 -21.92 26.06 -1.60
CA LEU A 476 -20.56 26.44 -2.01
C LEU A 476 -20.03 25.54 -3.13
N LYS A 477 -20.17 24.23 -2.98
CA LYS A 477 -19.80 23.24 -4.00
C LYS A 477 -20.44 23.57 -5.35
N ASN A 478 -21.74 23.88 -5.36
CA ASN A 478 -22.45 24.24 -6.59
C ASN A 478 -21.99 25.59 -7.15
N LYS A 479 -21.68 26.57 -6.28
CA LYS A 479 -21.19 27.89 -6.68
C LYS A 479 -19.80 27.84 -7.34
N PHE A 480 -18.89 27.00 -6.84
CA PHE A 480 -17.52 26.86 -7.37
C PHE A 480 -17.36 25.69 -8.32
N ASN A 481 -18.46 24.98 -8.64
CA ASN A 481 -18.46 23.78 -9.47
C ASN A 481 -17.35 22.79 -9.05
N ALA A 482 -17.24 22.56 -7.72
CA ALA A 482 -16.19 21.72 -7.16
C ALA A 482 -16.56 20.23 -7.27
N TYR A 483 -15.69 19.44 -7.89
CA TYR A 483 -15.90 18.01 -8.11
C TYR A 483 -15.58 17.17 -6.86
N CYS A 484 -16.38 17.34 -5.82
CA CYS A 484 -16.20 16.67 -4.53
C CYS A 484 -17.52 16.13 -3.98
N ASN A 485 -17.46 15.12 -3.13
CA ASN A 485 -18.59 14.73 -2.30
C ASN A 485 -18.47 15.34 -0.89
N ILE A 486 -19.59 15.49 -0.20
CA ILE A 486 -19.59 15.95 1.20
C ILE A 486 -20.28 14.86 2.01
N TYR A 487 -19.61 14.35 3.03
CA TYR A 487 -20.08 13.25 3.87
C TYR A 487 -20.40 13.74 5.27
N ILE A 488 -21.49 13.23 5.84
CA ILE A 488 -21.81 13.39 7.26
C ILE A 488 -21.30 12.17 8.00
N THR A 489 -20.68 12.40 9.15
CA THR A 489 -20.21 11.35 10.05
C THR A 489 -21.38 10.52 10.56
N LYS A 490 -21.37 9.21 10.30
CA LYS A 490 -22.37 8.28 10.84
C LYS A 490 -21.90 7.73 12.18
N ASN A 491 -22.82 7.47 13.10
CA ASN A 491 -22.55 6.74 14.34
C ASN A 491 -22.39 5.24 14.06
N LEU A 492 -21.27 4.85 13.45
CA LEU A 492 -20.89 3.46 13.21
C LEU A 492 -19.72 3.09 14.12
N THR A 493 -19.82 1.95 14.80
CA THR A 493 -18.70 1.32 15.50
C THR A 493 -17.79 0.65 14.46
N ILE A 494 -16.51 1.03 14.44
CA ILE A 494 -15.53 0.45 13.52
C ILE A 494 -15.04 -0.87 14.13
N SER A 495 -15.37 -2.00 13.49
CA SER A 495 -14.73 -3.29 13.75
C SER A 495 -13.72 -3.58 12.64
N SER A 496 -12.49 -3.96 13.01
CA SER A 496 -11.50 -4.48 12.07
C SER A 496 -12.03 -5.75 11.38
N TYR A 497 -11.70 -5.93 10.10
CA TYR A 497 -12.06 -7.14 9.37
C TYR A 497 -11.20 -8.33 9.85
N PRO A 498 -11.74 -9.56 9.87
CA PRO A 498 -10.96 -10.72 10.24
C PRO A 498 -9.80 -10.90 9.25
N PRO A 499 -8.56 -11.18 9.72
CA PRO A 499 -7.41 -11.30 8.83
C PRO A 499 -7.65 -12.42 7.80
N PHE A 500 -7.42 -12.11 6.53
CA PHE A 500 -7.63 -13.02 5.40
C PHE A 500 -6.27 -13.31 4.75
N SER A 501 -5.83 -14.57 4.78
CA SER A 501 -4.56 -15.01 4.20
C SER A 501 -4.81 -15.96 3.04
N ALA A 502 -4.42 -15.55 1.83
CA ALA A 502 -4.36 -16.39 0.64
C ALA A 502 -3.15 -15.99 -0.20
N GLU A 503 -2.75 -16.88 -1.10
CA GLU A 503 -1.59 -16.68 -1.98
C GLU A 503 -1.78 -15.44 -2.88
N GLY A 504 -0.83 -14.50 -2.81
CA GLY A 504 -0.87 -13.23 -3.55
C GLY A 504 -1.81 -12.16 -3.00
N VAL A 505 -2.29 -12.29 -1.75
CA VAL A 505 -3.10 -11.28 -1.04
C VAL A 505 -2.23 -10.51 -0.04
N ILE A 506 -2.18 -9.20 -0.18
CA ILE A 506 -1.41 -8.32 0.72
C ILE A 506 -2.20 -8.05 2.00
N GLY A 507 -3.50 -7.80 1.87
CA GLY A 507 -4.39 -7.54 3.00
C GLY A 507 -5.58 -6.66 2.65
N TYR A 508 -6.30 -6.20 3.66
CA TYR A 508 -7.41 -5.26 3.49
C TYR A 508 -6.90 -3.86 3.21
N LEU A 509 -7.43 -3.22 2.16
CA LEU A 509 -7.04 -1.86 1.78
C LEU A 509 -7.20 -0.87 2.95
N VAL A 510 -8.23 -1.05 3.78
CA VAL A 510 -8.51 -0.17 4.92
C VAL A 510 -7.42 -0.25 5.99
N ASP A 511 -6.87 -1.44 6.21
CA ASP A 511 -5.84 -1.64 7.23
C ASP A 511 -4.45 -1.21 6.72
N LEU A 512 -4.27 -1.15 5.40
CA LEU A 512 -3.05 -0.65 4.74
C LEU A 512 -2.98 0.88 4.67
N ILE A 513 -4.09 1.59 4.93
CA ILE A 513 -4.13 3.06 4.92
C ILE A 513 -3.98 3.59 6.35
N THR A 514 -2.92 4.35 6.59
CA THR A 514 -2.74 5.07 7.86
C THR A 514 -3.39 6.46 7.76
N ILE A 515 -4.22 6.82 8.74
CA ILE A 515 -4.90 8.12 8.78
C ILE A 515 -4.11 9.06 9.68
N LEU A 516 -3.75 10.24 9.17
CA LEU A 516 -3.07 11.28 9.93
C LEU A 516 -3.95 11.74 11.09
N ASN A 517 -3.37 11.79 12.30
CA ASN A 517 -4.01 12.14 13.57
C ASN A 517 -5.10 11.17 14.07
N ASP A 518 -5.21 9.97 13.48
CA ASP A 518 -6.15 8.92 13.90
C ASP A 518 -7.61 9.40 14.03
N ASP A 519 -7.99 10.32 13.14
CA ASP A 519 -9.30 10.97 13.21
C ASP A 519 -10.45 9.98 12.95
N ILE A 520 -11.25 9.74 13.99
CA ILE A 520 -12.34 8.77 14.01
C ILE A 520 -13.38 9.07 12.92
N ASP A 521 -13.61 10.33 12.63
CA ASP A 521 -14.63 10.76 11.65
C ASP A 521 -14.23 10.40 10.23
N ILE A 522 -12.96 10.61 9.89
CA ILE A 522 -12.38 10.25 8.59
C ILE A 522 -12.30 8.73 8.47
N LYS A 523 -11.88 8.04 9.53
CA LYS A 523 -11.83 6.58 9.58
C LYS A 523 -13.19 5.96 9.28
N LYS A 524 -14.27 6.47 9.89
CA LYS A 524 -15.66 6.01 9.62
C LYS A 524 -16.04 6.16 8.15
N VAL A 525 -15.68 7.28 7.51
CA VAL A 525 -16.00 7.54 6.09
C VAL A 525 -15.22 6.59 5.18
N VAL A 526 -13.93 6.38 5.45
CA VAL A 526 -13.09 5.43 4.68
C VAL A 526 -13.60 4.00 4.84
N TYR A 527 -13.86 3.52 6.06
CA TYR A 527 -14.41 2.18 6.31
C TYR A 527 -15.76 1.97 5.63
N SER A 528 -16.64 2.98 5.63
CA SER A 528 -17.96 2.91 4.99
C SER A 528 -17.88 2.79 3.46
N LYS A 529 -16.81 3.31 2.84
CA LYS A 529 -16.70 3.41 1.38
C LYS A 529 -15.82 2.35 0.77
N VAL A 530 -14.69 2.03 1.39
CA VAL A 530 -13.81 0.94 0.95
C VAL A 530 -14.48 -0.41 1.18
N ARG A 531 -15.25 -0.59 2.27
CA ARG A 531 -15.90 -1.86 2.64
C ARG A 531 -14.90 -3.03 2.66
N ASN A 532 -15.38 -4.26 2.42
CA ASN A 532 -14.60 -5.50 2.37
C ASN A 532 -13.76 -5.55 1.08
N CYS A 533 -12.71 -4.72 0.99
CA CYS A 533 -11.84 -4.62 -0.19
C CYS A 533 -10.42 -5.15 0.11
N LEU A 534 -9.99 -6.15 -0.67
CA LEU A 534 -8.65 -6.76 -0.57
C LEU A 534 -7.70 -6.21 -1.64
N VAL A 535 -6.42 -6.09 -1.29
CA VAL A 535 -5.35 -5.77 -2.23
C VAL A 535 -4.62 -7.05 -2.60
N VAL A 536 -4.41 -7.26 -3.90
CA VAL A 536 -3.77 -8.45 -4.48
C VAL A 536 -2.60 -8.07 -5.37
N ASP A 537 -1.61 -8.95 -5.48
CA ASP A 537 -0.41 -8.68 -6.29
C ASP A 537 -0.71 -8.74 -7.79
N SER A 538 -1.57 -9.68 -8.20
CA SER A 538 -1.87 -9.94 -9.61
C SER A 538 -3.36 -10.14 -9.88
N TYR A 539 -3.77 -9.89 -11.12
CA TYR A 539 -5.14 -10.15 -11.57
C TYR A 539 -5.52 -11.63 -11.44
N HIS A 540 -4.56 -12.54 -11.69
CA HIS A 540 -4.77 -13.98 -11.52
C HIS A 540 -5.06 -14.33 -10.06
N ALA A 541 -4.27 -13.81 -9.12
CA ALA A 541 -4.51 -14.02 -7.68
C ALA A 541 -5.90 -13.53 -7.26
N GLY A 542 -6.33 -12.37 -7.78
CA GLY A 542 -7.68 -11.86 -7.58
C GLY A 542 -8.78 -12.79 -8.13
N GLN A 543 -8.60 -13.38 -9.32
CA GLN A 543 -9.55 -14.36 -9.86
C GLN A 543 -9.58 -15.67 -9.04
N GLU A 544 -8.43 -16.15 -8.59
CA GLU A 544 -8.34 -17.34 -7.74
C GLU A 544 -9.05 -17.13 -6.41
N LEU A 545 -8.92 -15.93 -5.83
CA LEU A 545 -9.61 -15.50 -4.61
C LEU A 545 -11.13 -15.74 -4.70
N TYR A 546 -11.75 -15.36 -5.82
CA TYR A 546 -13.18 -15.57 -6.01
C TYR A 546 -13.56 -17.02 -6.31
N LYS A 547 -12.72 -17.76 -7.04
CA LYS A 547 -13.00 -19.15 -7.44
C LYS A 547 -12.77 -20.15 -6.31
N LYS A 548 -11.64 -20.06 -5.59
CA LYS A 548 -11.22 -21.01 -4.55
C LYS A 548 -11.81 -20.68 -3.18
N TYR A 549 -11.84 -19.40 -2.81
CA TYR A 549 -12.21 -18.97 -1.45
C TYR A 549 -13.60 -18.33 -1.34
N ASN A 550 -14.35 -18.24 -2.45
CA ASN A 550 -15.71 -17.67 -2.50
C ASN A 550 -15.82 -16.30 -1.80
N PHE A 551 -14.81 -15.45 -1.97
CA PHE A 551 -14.74 -14.15 -1.34
C PHE A 551 -15.90 -13.24 -1.78
N LYS A 552 -16.63 -12.68 -0.81
CA LYS A 552 -17.75 -11.76 -1.05
C LYS A 552 -17.30 -10.32 -0.75
N GLY A 553 -16.54 -9.75 -1.67
CA GLY A 553 -16.02 -8.38 -1.55
C GLY A 553 -15.41 -7.90 -2.87
N LYS A 554 -14.71 -6.76 -2.84
CA LYS A 554 -13.95 -6.24 -3.98
C LYS A 554 -12.48 -6.62 -3.84
N SER A 555 -11.79 -6.91 -4.92
CA SER A 555 -10.32 -7.05 -4.90
C SER A 555 -9.69 -6.12 -5.91
N VAL A 556 -8.57 -5.51 -5.55
CA VAL A 556 -7.86 -4.56 -6.42
C VAL A 556 -6.40 -4.93 -6.51
N THR A 557 -5.87 -4.90 -7.73
CA THR A 557 -4.45 -5.15 -7.97
C THR A 557 -3.61 -3.92 -7.63
N LEU A 558 -2.31 -4.11 -7.38
CA LEU A 558 -1.36 -2.98 -7.22
C LEU A 558 -1.38 -2.01 -8.43
N LYS A 559 -1.76 -2.49 -9.61
CA LYS A 559 -1.90 -1.69 -10.84
C LYS A 559 -3.23 -0.93 -10.94
N GLY A 560 -4.12 -1.05 -9.95
CA GLY A 560 -5.42 -0.38 -9.92
C GLY A 560 -6.53 -1.10 -10.68
N GLU A 561 -6.36 -2.36 -11.10
CA GLU A 561 -7.43 -3.12 -11.74
C GLU A 561 -8.41 -3.63 -10.69
N GLN A 562 -9.70 -3.30 -10.85
CA GLN A 562 -10.74 -3.75 -9.93
C GLN A 562 -11.41 -5.02 -10.43
N ILE A 563 -11.49 -6.02 -9.56
CA ILE A 563 -12.24 -7.24 -9.80
C ILE A 563 -13.41 -7.24 -8.82
N VAL A 564 -14.62 -7.40 -9.35
CA VAL A 564 -15.85 -7.40 -8.57
C VAL A 564 -16.61 -8.68 -8.89
N SER A 565 -16.97 -9.44 -7.86
CA SER A 565 -17.87 -10.57 -8.02
C SER A 565 -19.31 -10.06 -8.18
N TYR A 566 -20.03 -10.54 -9.20
CA TYR A 566 -21.45 -10.22 -9.44
C TYR A 566 -22.37 -10.57 -8.26
N LYS A 567 -21.91 -11.37 -7.29
CA LYS A 567 -22.63 -11.65 -6.03
C LYS A 567 -22.57 -10.51 -5.00
N TYR A 568 -21.90 -9.39 -5.31
CA TYR A 568 -21.71 -8.24 -4.41
C TYR A 568 -22.39 -6.94 -4.90
N ALA A 569 -23.18 -7.01 -5.97
CA ALA A 569 -23.96 -5.86 -6.48
C ALA A 569 -25.20 -5.60 -5.62
#